data_AF-X1UNB7-F1
#
_entry.id   AF-X1UNB7-F1
#
_cell.length_a   1.000
_cell.length_b   1.000
_cell.length_c   1.000
_cell.angle_alpha   90.00
_cell.angle_beta   90.00
_cell.angle_gamma   90.00
#
_symmetry.space_group_name_H-M   'P 1'
#
loop_
_entity.id
_entity.type
_entity.pdbx_description
1 polymer ?
#
loop_
_entity_poly.entity_id
_entity_poly.type
_entity_poly.pdbx_seq_one_letter_code
_entity_poly.pdbx_strand_id
1 'polypeptide(L)'
;MKNQVVTESDLPAVGDWVLVKPLELVSMIFKVLTRKNQISRKVAGKVVKEQLVAANIDIMFLVMGLNNDFNLRRLERFLFMVTASNSIPVVILNKSDLVADAKEKEKKVIKLVGDDAEVHVISALNKSGIDAIRKYLETGVTIALVGSSGVGKSTIINTLMGEAKLKTASVREKDGKGRHITKARELFLIPSGGVMIDNPGIREVQLWGDPGSLQEVFKDIEALS
;
A
#
# COMPACT_ATOMS: atom_id res chain seq x y z
N MET A 1 -27.16 -6.99 24.12
CA MET A 1 -26.49 -7.66 22.98
C MET A 1 -24.99 -7.65 23.24
N LYS A 2 -24.35 -8.83 23.27
CA LYS A 2 -22.90 -8.95 23.50
C LYS A 2 -22.17 -8.63 22.18
N ASN A 3 -21.10 -7.83 22.25
CA ASN A 3 -20.17 -7.63 21.14
C ASN A 3 -19.51 -8.98 20.83
N GLN A 4 -19.97 -9.66 19.78
CA GLN A 4 -19.43 -10.94 19.37
C GLN A 4 -18.30 -10.70 18.37
N VAL A 5 -17.09 -10.46 18.88
CA VAL A 5 -15.88 -10.76 18.13
C VAL A 5 -15.76 -12.28 18.15
N VAL A 6 -16.06 -12.92 17.02
CA VAL A 6 -16.05 -14.39 16.90
C VAL A 6 -14.71 -14.84 16.29
N THR A 7 -14.12 -13.99 15.45
CA THR A 7 -12.89 -14.25 14.69
C THR A 7 -11.99 -13.02 14.68
N GLU A 8 -10.69 -13.20 14.41
CA GLU A 8 -9.74 -12.08 14.30
C GLU A 8 -10.08 -11.10 13.16
N SER A 9 -10.84 -11.54 12.14
CA SER A 9 -11.35 -10.66 11.08
C SER A 9 -12.50 -9.75 11.53
N ASP A 10 -13.13 -10.01 12.68
CA ASP A 10 -14.13 -9.11 13.28
C ASP A 10 -13.49 -7.90 13.97
N LEU A 11 -12.16 -7.91 14.15
CA LEU A 11 -11.42 -6.76 14.65
C LEU A 11 -11.32 -5.69 13.56
N PRO A 12 -11.32 -4.40 13.95
CA PRO A 12 -11.16 -3.31 13.01
C PRO A 12 -9.77 -3.30 12.38
N ALA A 13 -9.70 -3.04 11.08
CA ALA A 13 -8.48 -2.78 10.33
C ALA A 13 -8.47 -1.38 9.72
N VAL A 14 -7.33 -0.99 9.14
CA VAL A 14 -7.21 0.29 8.45
C VAL A 14 -8.19 0.35 7.27
N GLY A 15 -8.96 1.43 7.19
CA GLY A 15 -10.00 1.61 6.17
C GLY A 15 -11.38 1.13 6.59
N ASP A 16 -11.54 0.48 7.75
CA ASP A 16 -12.87 0.12 8.24
C ASP A 16 -13.73 1.34 8.61
N TRP A 17 -14.98 1.31 8.17
CA TRP A 17 -16.02 2.20 8.68
C TRP A 17 -16.52 1.65 10.01
N VAL A 18 -16.49 2.49 11.06
CA VAL A 18 -16.87 2.08 12.41
C VAL A 18 -17.92 3.00 13.00
N LEU A 19 -18.88 2.40 13.72
CA LEU A 19 -19.71 3.14 14.65
C LEU A 19 -18.91 3.40 15.91
N VAL A 20 -18.76 4.67 16.28
CA VAL A 20 -18.09 5.07 17.50
C VAL A 20 -19.11 5.55 18.52
N LYS A 21 -18.93 5.14 19.77
CA LYS A 21 -19.60 5.73 20.93
C LYS A 21 -18.62 6.67 21.60
N PRO A 22 -18.86 8.00 21.57
CA PRO A 22 -18.04 8.95 22.30
C PRO A 22 -18.13 8.68 23.81
N LEU A 23 -16.98 8.67 24.48
CA LEU A 23 -16.86 8.75 25.93
C LEU A 23 -16.02 9.99 26.26
N GLU A 24 -15.98 10.42 27.52
CA GLU A 24 -15.38 11.70 27.91
C GLU A 24 -13.92 11.90 27.45
N LEU A 25 -13.10 10.84 27.49
CA LEU A 25 -11.66 10.92 27.18
C LEU A 25 -11.24 10.08 25.96
N VAL A 26 -12.07 9.12 25.55
CA VAL A 26 -11.77 8.18 24.46
C VAL A 26 -13.05 7.86 23.71
N SER A 27 -12.93 7.42 22.46
CA SER A 27 -14.07 6.86 21.72
C SER A 27 -13.98 5.34 21.72
N MET A 28 -15.10 4.67 21.98
CA MET A 28 -15.20 3.22 21.87
C MET A 28 -15.69 2.84 20.48
N ILE A 29 -14.98 1.95 19.79
CA ILE A 29 -15.52 1.31 18.58
C ILE A 29 -16.64 0.38 19.02
N PHE A 30 -17.87 0.74 18.67
CA PHE A 30 -19.07 -0.04 19.00
C PHE A 30 -19.29 -1.17 18.00
N LYS A 31 -19.06 -0.91 16.71
CA LYS A 31 -19.27 -1.87 15.64
C LYS A 31 -18.45 -1.53 14.39
N VAL A 32 -17.88 -2.55 13.75
CA VAL A 32 -17.36 -2.45 12.38
C VAL A 32 -18.51 -2.65 11.39
N LEU A 33 -18.65 -1.74 10.44
CA LEU A 33 -19.67 -1.83 9.39
C LEU A 33 -19.24 -2.83 8.30
N THR A 34 -20.20 -3.26 7.47
CA THR A 34 -19.95 -4.19 6.38
C THR A 34 -18.88 -3.66 5.44
N ARG A 35 -17.86 -4.48 5.16
CA ARG A 35 -16.77 -4.14 4.23
C ARG A 35 -17.24 -4.36 2.80
N LYS A 36 -16.89 -3.43 1.89
CA LYS A 36 -17.08 -3.66 0.45
C LYS A 36 -16.04 -4.64 -0.10
N ASN A 37 -14.83 -4.60 0.45
CA ASN A 37 -13.73 -5.50 0.13
C ASN A 37 -12.68 -5.49 1.24
N GLN A 38 -11.74 -6.44 1.16
CA GLN A 38 -10.64 -6.56 2.10
C GLN A 38 -9.36 -7.10 1.46
N ILE A 39 -8.22 -6.72 2.03
CA ILE A 39 -6.93 -7.35 1.79
C ILE A 39 -6.51 -8.05 3.07
N SER A 40 -6.20 -9.33 2.94
CA SER A 40 -5.73 -10.17 4.03
C SER A 40 -4.40 -10.82 3.68
N ARG A 41 -3.64 -11.20 4.71
CA ARG A 41 -2.43 -12.00 4.58
C ARG A 41 -2.54 -13.28 5.39
N LYS A 42 -1.80 -14.30 4.98
CA LYS A 42 -1.57 -15.49 5.83
C LYS A 42 -0.44 -15.16 6.80
N VAL A 43 -0.64 -15.46 8.08
CA VAL A 43 0.42 -15.38 9.09
C VAL A 43 0.91 -16.80 9.39
N ALA A 44 2.22 -17.03 9.28
CA ALA A 44 2.84 -18.30 9.63
C ALA A 44 2.74 -18.56 11.14
N GLY A 45 2.35 -19.78 11.51
CA GLY A 45 2.23 -20.26 12.88
C GLY A 45 1.76 -21.72 12.89
N LYS A 46 1.53 -22.30 14.08
CA LYS A 46 1.02 -23.69 14.21
C LYS A 46 -0.35 -23.91 13.52
N VAL A 47 -1.09 -22.83 13.27
CA VAL A 47 -2.32 -22.79 12.49
C VAL A 47 -2.20 -21.61 11.52
N VAL A 48 -2.43 -21.84 10.23
CA VAL A 48 -2.48 -20.77 9.23
C VAL A 48 -3.71 -19.90 9.54
N LYS A 49 -3.48 -18.66 9.98
CA LYS A 49 -4.55 -17.69 10.24
C LYS A 49 -4.54 -16.61 9.17
N GLU A 50 -5.73 -16.21 8.76
CA GLU A 50 -5.95 -15.03 7.94
C GLU A 50 -5.90 -13.79 8.85
N GLN A 51 -5.00 -12.87 8.57
CA GLN A 51 -4.95 -11.56 9.22
C GLN A 51 -5.42 -10.50 8.23
N LEU A 52 -6.47 -9.77 8.61
CA LEU A 52 -6.95 -8.62 7.88
C LEU A 52 -5.93 -7.47 7.95
N VAL A 53 -5.59 -6.90 6.80
CA VAL A 53 -4.58 -5.85 6.68
C VAL A 53 -5.23 -4.49 6.42
N ALA A 54 -6.18 -4.44 5.49
CA ALA A 54 -6.89 -3.22 5.13
C ALA A 54 -8.25 -3.58 4.52
N ALA A 55 -9.19 -2.65 4.59
CA ALA A 55 -10.54 -2.80 4.08
C ALA A 55 -10.99 -1.55 3.32
N ASN A 56 -12.06 -1.73 2.54
CA ASN A 56 -12.75 -0.66 1.83
C ASN A 56 -11.86 0.15 0.87
N ILE A 57 -10.99 -0.52 0.13
CA ILE A 57 -10.10 0.09 -0.86
C ILE A 57 -10.85 0.23 -2.18
N ASP A 58 -10.88 1.40 -2.80
CA ASP A 58 -11.43 1.58 -4.15
C ASP A 58 -10.39 1.28 -5.21
N ILE A 59 -9.20 1.87 -5.03
CA ILE A 59 -8.14 1.88 -6.04
C ILE A 59 -6.84 1.40 -5.39
N MET A 60 -6.09 0.59 -6.12
CA MET A 60 -4.77 0.17 -5.71
C MET A 60 -3.72 0.73 -6.67
N PHE A 61 -2.91 1.65 -6.15
CA PHE A 61 -1.75 2.19 -6.87
C PHE A 61 -0.60 1.19 -6.82
N LEU A 62 -0.26 0.64 -7.98
CA LEU A 62 0.84 -0.30 -8.16
C LEU A 62 2.08 0.51 -8.51
N VAL A 63 2.84 0.90 -7.49
CA VAL A 63 3.97 1.82 -7.63
C VAL A 63 5.24 1.06 -7.95
N MET A 64 5.84 1.38 -9.09
CA MET A 64 7.11 0.81 -9.54
C MET A 64 8.11 1.94 -9.82
N GLY A 65 9.36 1.77 -9.39
CA GLY A 65 10.43 2.69 -9.74
C GLY A 65 10.95 2.40 -11.14
N LEU A 66 11.11 3.43 -11.98
CA LEU A 66 11.66 3.30 -13.34
C LEU A 66 13.18 3.09 -13.38
N ASN A 67 13.86 3.25 -12.24
CA ASN A 67 15.29 3.00 -12.06
C ASN A 67 15.59 1.49 -11.96
N ASN A 68 16.55 1.08 -11.12
CA ASN A 68 16.94 -0.32 -10.96
C ASN A 68 15.85 -1.24 -10.36
N ASP A 69 14.68 -0.71 -9.99
CA ASP A 69 13.55 -1.50 -9.46
C ASP A 69 12.51 -1.91 -10.53
N PHE A 70 12.70 -1.53 -11.80
CA PHE A 70 11.76 -1.85 -12.88
C PHE A 70 11.66 -3.36 -13.13
N ASN A 71 10.55 -3.98 -12.70
CA ASN A 71 10.37 -5.44 -12.70
C ASN A 71 8.93 -5.83 -13.09
N LEU A 72 8.76 -6.28 -14.33
CA LEU A 72 7.45 -6.67 -14.89
C LEU A 72 6.83 -7.89 -14.20
N ARG A 73 7.64 -8.89 -13.81
CA ARG A 73 7.14 -10.07 -13.08
C ARG A 73 6.55 -9.69 -11.72
N ARG A 74 7.13 -8.67 -11.07
CA ARG A 74 6.58 -8.14 -9.82
C ARG A 74 5.25 -7.43 -10.07
N LEU A 75 5.13 -6.69 -11.17
CA LEU A 75 3.87 -6.04 -11.53
C LEU A 75 2.75 -7.06 -11.80
N GLU A 76 3.02 -8.15 -12.51
CA GLU A 76 2.05 -9.25 -12.72
C GLU A 76 1.48 -9.77 -11.39
N ARG A 77 2.35 -9.93 -10.38
CA ARG A 77 1.94 -10.36 -9.05
C ARG A 77 1.07 -9.34 -8.34
N PHE A 78 1.36 -8.05 -8.50
CA PHE A 78 0.51 -6.99 -7.95
C PHE A 78 -0.86 -7.00 -8.57
N LEU A 79 -0.96 -7.16 -9.90
CA LEU A 79 -2.25 -7.26 -10.58
C LEU A 79 -3.09 -8.41 -10.02
N PHE A 80 -2.48 -9.59 -9.80
CA PHE A 80 -3.19 -10.72 -9.18
C PHE A 80 -3.75 -10.38 -7.78
N MET A 81 -2.98 -9.69 -6.95
CA MET A 81 -3.42 -9.24 -5.61
C MET A 81 -4.61 -8.27 -5.71
N VAL A 82 -4.58 -7.35 -6.68
CA VAL A 82 -5.64 -6.36 -6.89
C VAL A 82 -6.94 -7.06 -7.28
N THR A 83 -6.89 -7.99 -8.23
CA THR A 83 -8.04 -8.79 -8.66
C THR A 83 -8.66 -9.54 -7.48
N ALA A 84 -7.84 -10.16 -6.62
CA ALA A 84 -8.34 -10.86 -5.43
C ALA A 84 -9.04 -9.93 -4.42
N SER A 85 -8.69 -8.63 -4.41
CA SER A 85 -9.25 -7.63 -3.52
C SER A 85 -10.44 -6.85 -4.09
N ASN A 86 -10.88 -7.14 -5.33
CA ASN A 86 -11.91 -6.37 -6.04
C ASN A 86 -11.67 -4.84 -5.98
N SER A 87 -10.42 -4.42 -6.11
CA SER A 87 -10.02 -3.01 -6.21
C SER A 87 -9.64 -2.69 -7.66
N ILE A 88 -9.68 -1.41 -8.04
CA ILE A 88 -9.28 -0.98 -9.39
C ILE A 88 -7.76 -0.82 -9.44
N PRO A 89 -7.01 -1.51 -10.33
CA PRO A 89 -5.57 -1.32 -10.45
C PRO A 89 -5.24 -0.03 -11.22
N VAL A 90 -4.28 0.73 -10.71
CA VAL A 90 -3.66 1.85 -11.45
C VAL A 90 -2.15 1.75 -11.28
N VAL A 91 -1.41 1.66 -12.39
CA VAL A 91 0.05 1.49 -12.37
C VAL A 91 0.73 2.85 -12.37
N ILE A 92 1.60 3.06 -11.37
CA ILE A 92 2.37 4.30 -11.23
C ILE A 92 3.85 4.01 -11.47
N LEU A 93 4.37 4.52 -12.58
CA LEU A 93 5.79 4.43 -12.97
C LEU A 93 6.51 5.68 -12.47
N ASN A 94 7.05 5.61 -11.25
CA ASN A 94 7.66 6.74 -10.58
C ASN A 94 9.17 6.86 -10.87
N LYS A 95 9.74 8.01 -10.54
CA LYS A 95 11.16 8.37 -10.74
C LYS A 95 11.55 8.47 -12.22
N SER A 96 10.64 8.97 -13.05
CA SER A 96 10.92 9.20 -14.47
C SER A 96 12.09 10.16 -14.71
N ASP A 97 12.42 11.00 -13.73
CA ASP A 97 13.58 11.91 -13.73
C ASP A 97 14.94 11.20 -13.72
N LEU A 98 15.00 9.93 -13.31
CA LEU A 98 16.25 9.17 -13.20
C LEU A 98 16.61 8.39 -14.46
N VAL A 99 15.76 8.40 -15.49
CA VAL A 99 15.95 7.56 -16.67
C VAL A 99 15.60 8.29 -17.97
N ALA A 100 16.36 8.00 -19.02
CA ALA A 100 16.07 8.51 -20.37
C ALA A 100 15.02 7.65 -21.12
N ASP A 101 14.85 6.39 -20.70
CA ASP A 101 14.05 5.37 -21.40
C ASP A 101 12.62 5.18 -20.84
N ALA A 102 12.10 6.16 -20.09
CA ALA A 102 10.80 6.07 -19.41
C ALA A 102 9.64 5.65 -20.34
N LYS A 103 9.57 6.23 -21.55
CA LYS A 103 8.54 5.91 -22.55
C LYS A 103 8.62 4.47 -23.07
N GLU A 104 9.82 3.91 -23.16
CA GLU A 104 9.98 2.52 -23.64
C GLU A 104 9.53 1.53 -22.55
N LYS A 105 9.87 1.82 -21.29
CA LYS A 105 9.41 1.08 -20.12
C LYS A 105 7.89 1.15 -19.94
N GLU A 106 7.31 2.33 -20.14
CA GLU A 106 5.86 2.54 -20.15
C GLU A 106 5.16 1.65 -21.18
N LYS A 107 5.64 1.61 -22.43
CA LYS A 107 5.08 0.72 -23.47
C LYS A 107 5.11 -0.76 -23.07
N LYS A 108 6.18 -1.21 -22.42
CA LYS A 108 6.29 -2.59 -21.91
C LYS A 108 5.23 -2.88 -20.85
N VAL A 109 4.97 -1.91 -19.97
CA VAL A 109 3.94 -1.99 -18.93
C VAL A 109 2.54 -1.97 -19.54
N ILE A 110 2.24 -1.04 -20.45
CA ILE A 110 0.95 -0.98 -21.16
C ILE A 110 0.67 -2.30 -21.88
N LYS A 111 1.66 -2.86 -22.58
CA LYS A 111 1.52 -4.16 -23.24
C LYS A 111 1.20 -5.29 -22.27
N LEU A 112 1.75 -5.24 -21.05
CA LEU A 112 1.53 -6.26 -20.03
C LEU A 112 0.13 -6.14 -19.41
N VAL A 113 -0.30 -4.93 -19.07
CA VAL A 113 -1.58 -4.71 -18.35
C VAL A 113 -2.79 -4.63 -19.28
N GLY A 114 -2.58 -4.35 -20.57
CA GLY A 114 -3.67 -4.17 -21.52
C GLY A 114 -4.65 -3.09 -21.07
N ASP A 115 -5.95 -3.39 -21.16
CA ASP A 115 -7.03 -2.49 -20.76
C ASP A 115 -7.41 -2.66 -19.27
N ASP A 116 -6.76 -3.55 -18.53
CA ASP A 116 -7.10 -3.85 -17.13
C ASP A 116 -6.71 -2.72 -16.18
N ALA A 117 -5.73 -1.88 -16.55
CA ALA A 117 -5.20 -0.82 -15.69
C ALA A 117 -4.73 0.41 -16.46
N GLU A 118 -5.01 1.61 -15.93
CA GLU A 118 -4.35 2.83 -16.39
C GLU A 118 -2.87 2.86 -15.95
N VAL A 119 -2.00 3.47 -16.77
CA VAL A 119 -0.55 3.58 -16.53
C VAL A 119 -0.16 5.06 -16.53
N HIS A 120 0.50 5.51 -15.46
CA HIS A 120 0.96 6.89 -15.31
C HIS A 120 2.46 6.96 -15.07
N VAL A 121 3.18 7.69 -15.92
CA VAL A 121 4.61 8.01 -15.74
C VAL A 121 4.76 9.32 -14.98
N ILE A 122 5.43 9.28 -13.83
CA ILE A 122 5.59 10.45 -12.95
C ILE A 122 7.00 10.60 -12.38
N SER A 123 7.30 11.82 -11.96
CA SER A 123 8.34 12.09 -10.96
C SER A 123 7.69 12.77 -9.76
N ALA A 124 7.45 12.00 -8.70
CA ALA A 124 6.90 12.58 -7.47
C ALA A 124 7.84 13.64 -6.86
N LEU A 125 9.16 13.45 -6.99
CA LEU A 125 10.14 14.41 -6.50
C LEU A 125 10.03 15.76 -7.22
N ASN A 126 9.92 15.73 -8.55
CA ASN A 126 9.84 16.93 -9.38
C ASN A 126 8.41 17.40 -9.64
N LYS A 127 7.41 16.75 -9.02
CA LYS A 127 5.98 16.96 -9.23
C LYS A 127 5.49 16.79 -10.67
N SER A 128 6.30 16.20 -11.55
CA SER A 128 5.94 15.95 -12.95
C SER A 128 4.94 14.80 -13.05
N GLY A 129 3.86 15.00 -13.80
CA GLY A 129 2.81 14.00 -14.01
C GLY A 129 1.91 13.74 -12.79
N ILE A 130 2.08 14.49 -11.69
CA ILE A 130 1.28 14.30 -10.46
C ILE A 130 -0.20 14.59 -10.69
N ASP A 131 -0.55 15.54 -11.55
CA ASP A 131 -1.96 15.87 -11.79
C ASP A 131 -2.73 14.70 -12.42
N ALA A 132 -2.05 13.86 -13.21
CA ALA A 132 -2.64 12.66 -13.81
C ALA A 132 -3.10 11.64 -12.76
N ILE A 133 -2.47 11.61 -11.58
CA ILE A 133 -2.85 10.73 -10.47
C ILE A 133 -3.69 11.44 -9.41
N ARG A 134 -3.67 12.78 -9.39
CA ARG A 134 -4.50 13.59 -8.48
C ARG A 134 -5.98 13.43 -8.78
N LYS A 135 -6.35 13.19 -10.05
CA LYS A 135 -7.75 12.98 -10.48
C LYS A 135 -8.47 11.85 -9.72
N TYR A 136 -7.73 10.86 -9.20
CA TYR A 136 -8.32 9.74 -8.45
C TYR A 136 -8.67 10.09 -7.00
N LEU A 137 -8.19 11.23 -6.47
CA LEU A 137 -8.35 11.63 -5.08
C LEU A 137 -9.66 12.37 -4.85
N GLU A 138 -10.76 11.74 -5.28
CA GLU A 138 -12.10 12.27 -5.09
C GLU A 138 -12.62 12.00 -3.67
N THR A 139 -13.58 12.81 -3.22
CA THR A 139 -14.20 12.62 -1.90
C THR A 139 -14.84 11.25 -1.80
N GLY A 140 -14.51 10.51 -0.75
CA GLY A 140 -15.03 9.15 -0.52
C GLY A 140 -14.19 8.04 -1.15
N VAL A 141 -13.19 8.36 -1.99
CA VAL A 141 -12.31 7.36 -2.59
C VAL A 141 -11.16 7.00 -1.66
N THR A 142 -10.92 5.70 -1.49
CA THR A 142 -9.79 5.15 -0.73
C THR A 142 -8.78 4.51 -1.66
N ILE A 143 -7.53 4.96 -1.62
CA ILE A 143 -6.43 4.49 -2.45
C ILE A 143 -5.37 3.80 -1.60
N ALA A 144 -5.09 2.53 -1.86
CA ALA A 144 -3.96 1.83 -1.25
C ALA A 144 -2.72 1.89 -2.15
N LEU A 145 -1.52 2.01 -1.58
CA LEU A 145 -0.27 1.93 -2.35
C LEU A 145 0.44 0.59 -2.09
N VAL A 146 0.79 -0.11 -3.16
CA VAL A 146 1.68 -1.28 -3.13
C VAL A 146 2.90 -1.04 -4.00
N GLY A 147 4.03 -1.65 -3.65
CA GLY A 147 5.30 -1.47 -4.37
C GLY A 147 6.49 -1.74 -3.47
N SER A 148 7.65 -2.00 -4.07
CA SER A 148 8.89 -2.29 -3.33
C SER A 148 9.30 -1.16 -2.37
N SER A 149 10.21 -1.46 -1.45
CA SER A 149 10.87 -0.40 -0.69
C SER A 149 11.61 0.54 -1.64
N GLY A 150 11.63 1.83 -1.33
CA GLY A 150 12.38 2.81 -2.12
C GLY A 150 11.74 3.25 -3.45
N VAL A 151 10.64 2.68 -3.94
CA VAL A 151 9.98 3.11 -5.21
C VAL A 151 9.38 4.52 -5.17
N GLY A 152 9.22 5.08 -3.97
CA GLY A 152 8.79 6.47 -3.75
C GLY A 152 7.33 6.65 -3.30
N LYS A 153 6.67 5.61 -2.77
CA LYS A 153 5.31 5.70 -2.17
C LYS A 153 5.14 6.87 -1.20
N SER A 154 6.04 7.00 -0.22
CA SER A 154 5.96 8.10 0.76
C SER A 154 6.22 9.48 0.12
N THR A 155 7.05 9.55 -0.93
CA THR A 155 7.25 10.79 -1.70
C THR A 155 5.99 11.18 -2.46
N ILE A 156 5.29 10.21 -3.06
CA ILE A 156 3.99 10.42 -3.71
C ILE A 156 2.97 10.99 -2.69
N ILE A 157 2.82 10.34 -1.53
CA ILE A 157 1.88 10.79 -0.48
C ILE A 157 2.21 12.21 -0.01
N ASN A 158 3.48 12.51 0.30
CA ASN A 158 3.90 13.86 0.68
C ASN A 158 3.57 14.90 -0.39
N THR A 159 3.82 14.55 -1.66
CA THR A 159 3.58 15.45 -2.78
C THR A 159 2.10 15.75 -2.95
N LEU A 160 1.24 14.73 -2.79
CA LEU A 160 -0.21 14.89 -2.86
C LEU A 160 -0.80 15.64 -1.66
N MET A 161 -0.23 15.45 -0.46
CA MET A 161 -0.59 16.23 0.73
C MET A 161 -0.15 17.69 0.67
N GLY A 162 0.81 18.04 -0.20
CA GLY A 162 1.41 19.38 -0.24
C GLY A 162 2.37 19.69 0.91
N GLU A 163 2.68 18.70 1.76
CA GLU A 163 3.51 18.85 2.96
C GLU A 163 4.42 17.62 3.15
N ALA A 164 5.61 17.81 3.72
CA ALA A 164 6.55 16.73 4.03
C ALA A 164 6.25 16.05 5.38
N LYS A 165 5.09 15.38 5.50
CA LYS A 165 4.68 14.73 6.77
C LYS A 165 5.34 13.36 6.99
N LEU A 166 5.75 12.67 5.92
CA LEU A 166 6.39 11.36 5.99
C LEU A 166 7.91 11.45 5.80
N LYS A 167 8.65 10.81 6.71
CA LYS A 167 10.09 10.54 6.50
C LYS A 167 10.27 9.59 5.32
N THR A 168 10.95 10.05 4.27
CA THR A 168 11.37 9.23 3.13
C THR A 168 12.48 8.26 3.54
N ALA A 169 12.70 7.20 2.75
CA ALA A 169 13.70 6.17 3.06
C ALA A 169 15.12 6.76 3.28
N SER A 170 15.51 7.76 2.47
CA SER A 170 16.79 8.47 2.60
C SER A 170 16.98 9.19 3.95
N VAL A 171 15.89 9.59 4.61
CA VAL A 171 15.91 10.18 5.95
C VAL A 171 15.93 9.09 7.01
N ARG A 172 15.26 7.95 6.78
CA ARG A 172 15.24 6.81 7.71
C ARG A 172 16.60 6.12 7.84
N GLU A 173 17.39 6.04 6.76
CA GLU A 173 18.74 5.48 6.79
C GLU A 173 19.72 6.36 7.59
N LYS A 174 19.51 7.68 7.65
CA LYS A 174 20.34 8.61 8.43
C LYS A 174 20.06 8.54 9.94
N ASP A 175 18.84 8.18 10.34
CA ASP A 175 18.44 8.07 11.75
C ASP A 175 18.86 6.72 12.38
N GLY A 176 19.92 6.10 11.86
CA GLY A 176 20.43 4.81 12.32
C GLY A 176 20.81 4.81 13.80
N LYS A 177 19.85 4.41 14.65
CA LYS A 177 20.03 3.68 15.92
C LYS A 177 18.68 3.44 16.60
N GLY A 178 18.34 2.17 16.79
CA GLY A 178 17.56 1.70 17.94
C GLY A 178 16.05 1.94 17.91
N ARG A 179 15.30 0.85 17.83
CA ARG A 179 14.23 0.47 18.79
C ARG A 179 13.29 1.59 19.29
N HIS A 180 12.83 2.46 18.40
CA HIS A 180 11.63 3.26 18.60
C HIS A 180 10.63 2.87 17.51
N ILE A 181 9.65 2.04 17.87
CA ILE A 181 8.48 1.73 17.04
C ILE A 181 7.67 3.02 16.92
N THR A 182 8.12 3.95 16.08
CA THR A 182 7.31 5.10 15.69
C THR A 182 6.21 4.52 14.82
N LYS A 183 5.01 4.31 15.40
CA LYS A 183 3.83 3.83 14.65
C LYS A 183 3.66 4.75 13.45
N ALA A 184 4.03 4.26 12.26
CA ALA A 184 3.86 5.02 11.04
C ALA A 184 2.36 5.29 10.89
N ARG A 185 1.97 6.49 10.48
CA ARG A 185 0.59 6.74 10.06
C ARG A 185 0.33 5.83 8.86
N GLU A 186 -0.74 5.05 8.94
CA GLU A 186 -1.09 4.07 7.90
C GLU A 186 -2.18 4.60 6.97
N LEU A 187 -2.86 5.68 7.36
CA LEU A 187 -3.95 6.33 6.64
C LEU A 187 -3.74 7.84 6.58
N PHE A 188 -3.92 8.43 5.40
CA PHE A 188 -3.65 9.83 5.09
C PHE A 188 -4.87 10.48 4.44
N LEU A 189 -5.41 11.50 5.08
CA LEU A 189 -6.40 12.37 4.46
C LEU A 189 -5.67 13.33 3.53
N ILE A 190 -6.03 13.31 2.24
CA ILE A 190 -5.43 14.22 1.26
C ILE A 190 -6.28 15.50 1.21
N PRO A 191 -5.67 16.71 1.28
CA PRO A 191 -6.43 17.96 1.30
C PRO A 191 -7.35 18.18 0.08
N SER A 192 -6.98 17.63 -1.08
CA SER A 192 -7.81 17.71 -2.30
C SER A 192 -9.01 16.77 -2.31
N GLY A 193 -9.12 15.86 -1.33
CA GLY A 193 -10.13 14.80 -1.31
C GLY A 193 -9.51 13.41 -1.21
N GLY A 194 -10.33 12.43 -0.83
CA GLY A 194 -9.93 11.03 -0.74
C GLY A 194 -8.97 10.70 0.41
N VAL A 195 -8.67 9.41 0.51
CA VAL A 195 -7.84 8.82 1.56
C VAL A 195 -6.78 7.93 0.94
N MET A 196 -5.54 8.03 1.41
CA MET A 196 -4.47 7.10 1.01
C MET A 196 -4.07 6.17 2.14
N ILE A 197 -3.78 4.91 1.84
CA ILE A 197 -3.31 3.89 2.77
C ILE A 197 -1.91 3.41 2.36
N ASP A 198 -0.92 3.55 3.26
CA ASP A 198 0.43 2.97 3.14
C ASP A 198 0.78 2.29 4.46
N ASN A 199 0.31 1.06 4.62
CA ASN A 199 0.59 0.24 5.80
C ASN A 199 1.66 -0.84 5.49
N PRO A 200 2.45 -1.27 6.49
CA PRO A 200 3.42 -2.36 6.32
C PRO A 200 2.76 -3.68 5.91
N GLY A 201 1.53 -3.94 6.36
CA GLY A 201 0.84 -5.19 6.07
C GLY A 201 0.62 -5.44 4.57
N ILE A 202 0.30 -4.40 3.78
CA ILE A 202 0.15 -4.48 2.32
C ILE A 202 1.50 -4.81 1.67
N ARG A 203 2.60 -4.27 2.21
CA ARG A 203 3.96 -4.57 1.73
C ARG A 203 4.33 -6.03 2.00
N GLU A 204 3.89 -6.57 3.13
CA GLU A 204 4.12 -7.97 3.46
C GLU A 204 3.28 -8.90 2.59
N VAL A 205 2.01 -8.59 2.29
CA VAL A 205 1.20 -9.38 1.32
C VAL A 205 1.95 -9.54 -0.02
N GLN A 206 2.62 -8.47 -0.47
CA GLN A 206 3.50 -8.51 -1.64
C GLN A 206 4.63 -9.54 -1.49
N LEU A 207 5.28 -9.62 -0.32
CA LEU A 207 6.40 -10.54 -0.10
C LEU A 207 5.94 -11.99 -0.24
N TRP A 208 4.79 -12.37 0.32
CA TRP A 208 4.27 -13.74 0.21
C TRP A 208 3.95 -14.17 -1.23
N GLY A 209 3.73 -13.21 -2.14
CA GLY A 209 3.59 -13.48 -3.57
C GLY A 209 4.90 -13.75 -4.30
N ASP A 210 6.07 -13.50 -3.68
CA ASP A 210 7.39 -13.66 -4.32
C ASP A 210 8.02 -15.03 -4.02
N PRO A 211 8.30 -15.89 -5.02
CA PRO A 211 8.96 -17.18 -4.78
C PRO A 211 10.33 -17.07 -4.09
N GLY A 212 11.04 -15.95 -4.28
CA GLY A 212 12.34 -15.69 -3.63
C GLY A 212 12.24 -15.26 -2.17
N SER A 213 11.09 -14.74 -1.72
CA SER A 213 10.92 -14.30 -0.32
C SER A 213 10.70 -15.47 0.62
N LEU A 214 10.16 -16.60 0.13
CA LEU A 214 10.10 -17.85 0.88
C LEU A 214 11.52 -18.23 1.33
N GLN A 215 12.51 -18.10 0.44
CA GLN A 215 13.90 -18.42 0.76
C GLN A 215 14.52 -17.47 1.80
N GLU A 216 14.15 -16.19 1.83
CA GLU A 216 14.60 -15.27 2.88
C GLU A 216 13.93 -15.55 4.23
N VAL A 217 12.64 -15.89 4.25
CA VAL A 217 11.93 -16.31 5.48
C VAL A 217 12.51 -17.61 6.05
N PHE A 218 12.97 -18.54 5.19
CA PHE A 218 13.64 -19.76 5.65
C PHE A 218 15.08 -19.52 6.15
N LYS A 219 15.80 -18.52 5.63
CA LYS A 219 17.16 -18.18 6.11
C LYS A 219 17.17 -17.70 7.57
N ASP A 220 16.15 -16.96 8.00
CA ASP A 220 16.02 -16.54 9.40
C ASP A 220 15.70 -17.72 10.35
N ILE A 221 15.10 -18.80 9.83
CA ILE A 221 14.82 -20.03 10.60
C ILE A 221 16.06 -20.94 10.66
N GLU A 222 16.86 -21.00 9.60
CA GLU A 222 18.14 -21.74 9.58
C GLU A 222 19.19 -21.13 10.51
N ALA A 223 19.16 -19.81 10.77
CA ALA A 223 20.07 -19.16 11.71
C ALA A 223 19.80 -19.46 13.20
N LEU A 224 18.71 -20.17 13.51
CA LEU A 224 18.32 -20.62 14.85
C LEU A 224 18.44 -22.14 15.04
N SER A 225 19.04 -22.85 14.07
CA SER A 225 19.21 -24.31 14.06
C SER A 225 20.66 -24.71 14.31
#